data_AF-A0A6P7S6H1-F1
#
_entry.id   AF-A0A6P7S6H1-F1
#
_cell.length_a   1.000
_cell.length_b   1.000
_cell.length_c   1.000
_cell.angle_alpha   90.00
_cell.angle_beta   90.00
_cell.angle_gamma   90.00
#
_symmetry.space_group_name_H-M   'P 1'
#
loop_
_entity.id
_entity.type
_entity.pdbx_description
1 polymer ?
#
loop_
_entity_poly.entity_id
_entity_poly.type
_entity_poly.pdbx_seq_one_letter_code
_entity_poly.pdbx_strand_id
1 'polypeptide(L)'
;MVMVHQQVIIDEVARSLQISHSSAYQIIHDEFGSHKACARWVLRTLTAAHKRKRFKVCQHLLDRYNKEGNEFFSRIVTGDETWVHHYEAESKRQRMAWKQPGSPATNSRLSLPRER
;
A
#
# COMPACT_ATOMS: atom_id res chain seq x y z
N MET A 1 -14.55 -15.15 -19.69
CA MET A 1 -15.16 -14.59 -18.45
C MET A 1 -14.35 -15.13 -17.30
N VAL A 2 -13.53 -14.30 -16.64
CA VAL A 2 -12.75 -14.48 -15.38
C VAL A 2 -11.52 -13.59 -15.53
N MET A 3 -11.67 -12.28 -15.31
CA MET A 3 -10.59 -11.33 -14.94
C MET A 3 -11.25 -10.05 -14.41
N VAL A 4 -12.23 -10.19 -13.51
CA VAL A 4 -12.88 -9.04 -12.86
C VAL A 4 -12.31 -8.82 -11.45
N HIS A 5 -11.52 -9.76 -10.94
CA HIS A 5 -10.87 -9.66 -9.63
C HIS A 5 -9.36 -9.76 -9.79
N GLN A 6 -8.65 -8.65 -9.58
CA GLN A 6 -7.18 -8.60 -9.51
C GLN A 6 -6.59 -9.40 -8.33
N GLN A 7 -7.45 -9.95 -7.48
CA GLN A 7 -7.10 -10.87 -6.42
C GLN A 7 -7.43 -12.28 -6.90
N VAL A 8 -6.53 -12.87 -7.70
CA VAL A 8 -6.63 -14.28 -8.05
C VAL A 8 -6.31 -15.08 -6.79
N ILE A 9 -7.33 -15.72 -6.22
CA ILE A 9 -7.13 -16.69 -5.14
C ILE A 9 -6.76 -18.00 -5.82
N ILE A 10 -5.52 -18.48 -5.62
CA ILE A 10 -5.03 -19.73 -6.21
C ILE A 10 -5.99 -20.89 -5.88
N ASP A 11 -6.59 -20.89 -4.69
CA ASP A 11 -7.61 -21.87 -4.28
C ASP A 11 -8.88 -21.83 -5.14
N GLU A 12 -9.30 -20.67 -5.62
CA GLU A 12 -10.48 -20.54 -6.49
C GLU A 12 -10.20 -21.10 -7.89
N VAL A 13 -8.99 -20.88 -8.39
CA VAL A 13 -8.53 -21.44 -9.66
C VAL A 13 -8.40 -22.97 -9.54
N ALA A 14 -7.78 -23.45 -8.47
CA ALA A 14 -7.64 -24.88 -8.21
C ALA A 14 -9.01 -25.57 -8.12
N ARG A 15 -9.99 -24.98 -7.40
CA ARG A 15 -11.35 -25.51 -7.29
C ARG A 15 -12.13 -25.48 -8.61
N SER A 16 -12.05 -24.39 -9.37
CA SER A 16 -12.80 -24.24 -10.61
C SER A 16 -12.28 -25.15 -11.72
N LEU A 17 -10.96 -25.36 -11.78
CA LEU A 17 -10.32 -26.23 -12.76
C LEU A 17 -10.15 -27.68 -12.27
N GLN A 18 -10.53 -27.98 -11.02
CA GLN A 18 -10.32 -29.28 -10.36
C GLN A 18 -8.87 -29.79 -10.44
N ILE A 19 -7.91 -28.87 -10.32
CA ILE A 19 -6.47 -29.17 -10.33
C ILE A 19 -5.88 -28.99 -8.94
N SER A 20 -4.67 -29.52 -8.74
CA SER A 20 -3.95 -29.31 -7.48
C SER A 20 -3.62 -27.82 -7.29
N HIS A 21 -3.53 -27.38 -6.02
CA HIS A 21 -3.11 -26.01 -5.69
C HIS A 21 -1.73 -25.67 -6.29
N SER A 22 -0.79 -26.62 -6.26
CA SER A 22 0.54 -26.45 -6.84
C SER A 22 0.50 -26.27 -8.35
N SER A 23 -0.34 -27.04 -9.05
CA SER A 23 -0.53 -26.89 -10.50
C SER A 23 -1.18 -25.56 -10.84
N ALA A 24 -2.19 -25.12 -10.07
CA ALA A 24 -2.80 -23.81 -10.24
C ALA A 24 -1.77 -22.68 -10.01
N TYR A 25 -0.90 -22.81 -9.01
CA TYR A 25 0.18 -21.85 -8.76
C TYR A 25 1.16 -21.78 -9.93
N GLN A 26 1.64 -22.92 -10.43
CA GLN A 26 2.57 -22.98 -11.57
C GLN A 26 1.99 -22.34 -12.82
N ILE A 27 0.74 -22.65 -13.16
CA ILE A 27 0.07 -22.04 -14.31
C ILE A 27 -0.01 -20.51 -14.13
N ILE A 28 -0.46 -20.03 -12.97
CA ILE A 28 -0.60 -18.58 -12.70
C ILE A 28 0.76 -17.86 -12.74
N HIS A 29 1.79 -18.46 -12.13
CA HIS A 29 3.10 -17.85 -11.97
C HIS A 29 3.93 -17.94 -13.25
N ASP A 30 4.03 -19.13 -13.86
CA ASP A 30 4.96 -19.42 -14.94
C ASP A 30 4.33 -19.19 -16.32
N GLU A 31 3.11 -19.70 -16.57
CA GLU A 31 2.45 -19.57 -17.88
C GLU A 31 1.79 -18.19 -18.06
N PHE A 32 1.14 -17.68 -17.02
CA PHE A 32 0.48 -16.37 -17.04
C PHE A 32 1.40 -15.22 -16.59
N GLY A 33 2.61 -15.50 -16.11
CA GLY A 33 3.57 -14.48 -15.66
C GLY A 33 3.05 -13.59 -14.52
N SER A 34 2.04 -14.06 -13.77
CA SER A 34 1.37 -13.26 -12.76
C SER A 34 2.11 -13.33 -11.43
N HIS A 35 2.33 -12.19 -10.80
CA HIS A 35 3.01 -12.10 -9.51
C HIS A 35 2.05 -11.61 -8.41
N LYS A 36 2.30 -12.06 -7.18
CA LYS A 36 1.51 -11.62 -6.02
C LYS A 36 1.90 -10.20 -5.64
N ALA A 37 1.02 -9.25 -5.88
CA ALA A 37 1.16 -7.88 -5.40
C ALA A 37 0.44 -7.70 -4.05
N CYS A 38 1.03 -6.91 -3.16
CA CYS A 38 0.32 -6.44 -1.96
C CYS A 38 -0.51 -5.20 -2.33
N ALA A 39 -1.71 -5.09 -1.75
CA ALA A 39 -2.49 -3.87 -1.84
C ALA A 39 -1.69 -2.69 -1.26
N ARG A 40 -1.74 -1.55 -1.94
CA ARG A 40 -1.15 -0.29 -1.44
C ARG A 40 -2.20 0.45 -0.62
N TRP A 41 -1.78 1.00 0.52
CA TRP A 41 -2.63 1.88 1.32
C TRP A 41 -2.96 3.14 0.53
N VAL A 42 -4.25 3.45 0.41
CA VAL A 42 -4.73 4.68 -0.21
C VAL A 42 -5.49 5.47 0.84
N LEU A 43 -5.02 6.69 1.13
CA LEU A 43 -5.52 7.52 2.23
C LEU A 43 -7.04 7.74 2.20
N ARG A 44 -7.62 7.93 1.00
CA ARG A 44 -9.07 8.10 0.82
C ARG A 44 -9.55 7.51 -0.50
N THR A 45 -10.70 6.84 -0.46
CA THR A 45 -11.43 6.47 -1.67
C THR A 45 -12.08 7.71 -2.28
N LEU A 46 -11.69 8.06 -3.50
CA LEU A 46 -12.20 9.24 -4.20
C LEU A 46 -13.52 8.94 -4.93
N THR A 47 -14.53 9.79 -4.71
CA THR A 47 -15.76 9.79 -5.51
C THR A 47 -15.49 10.26 -6.94
N ALA A 48 -16.41 9.95 -7.87
CA ALA A 48 -16.31 10.42 -9.25
C ALA A 48 -16.23 11.97 -9.34
N ALA A 49 -16.96 12.68 -8.47
CA ALA A 49 -16.90 14.13 -8.38
C ALA A 49 -15.51 14.63 -7.92
N HIS A 50 -14.91 14.01 -6.90
CA HIS A 50 -13.55 14.35 -6.45
C HIS A 50 -12.52 14.12 -7.57
N LYS A 51 -12.61 13.00 -8.30
CA LYS A 51 -11.73 12.69 -9.43
C LYS A 51 -11.84 13.76 -10.52
N ARG A 52 -13.07 14.14 -10.91
CA ARG A 52 -13.31 15.18 -11.92
C ARG A 52 -12.78 16.54 -11.48
N LYS A 53 -12.96 16.93 -10.22
CA LYS A 53 -12.42 18.19 -9.69
C LYS A 53 -10.90 18.19 -9.73
N ARG A 54 -10.25 17.11 -9.27
CA ARG A 54 -8.79 16.95 -9.30
C ARG A 54 -8.25 17.03 -10.73
N PHE A 55 -8.87 16.30 -11.67
CA PHE A 55 -8.48 16.34 -13.08
C PHE A 55 -8.50 17.75 -13.65
N LYS A 56 -9.60 18.49 -13.44
CA LYS A 56 -9.73 19.88 -13.92
C LYS A 56 -8.65 20.80 -13.35
N VAL A 57 -8.37 20.69 -12.04
CA VAL A 57 -7.31 21.49 -11.40
C VAL A 57 -5.94 21.13 -11.95
N CYS A 58 -5.61 19.83 -12.06
CA CYS A 58 -4.35 19.37 -12.63
C CYS A 58 -4.15 19.86 -14.07
N GLN A 59 -5.19 19.78 -14.91
CA GLN A 59 -5.14 20.27 -16.28
C GLN A 59 -4.87 21.77 -16.34
N HIS A 60 -5.57 22.55 -15.52
CA HIS A 60 -5.34 24.00 -15.43
C HIS A 60 -3.91 24.36 -14.98
N LEU A 61 -3.38 23.65 -13.97
CA LEU A 61 -2.02 23.86 -13.50
C LEU A 61 -0.97 23.46 -14.55
N LEU A 62 -1.23 22.39 -15.31
CA LEU A 62 -0.38 21.96 -16.41
C LEU A 62 -0.37 22.98 -17.56
N ASP A 63 -1.54 23.48 -17.96
CA ASP A 63 -1.65 24.51 -19.00
C ASP A 63 -0.90 25.79 -18.60
N ARG A 64 -0.96 26.14 -17.31
CA ARG A 64 -0.24 27.28 -16.76
C ARG A 64 1.27 27.05 -16.77
N TYR A 65 1.72 25.87 -16.35
CA TYR A 65 3.14 25.49 -16.44
C TYR A 65 3.64 25.52 -17.89
N ASN A 66 2.87 25.05 -18.86
CA ASN A 66 3.27 25.09 -20.27
C ASN A 66 3.43 26.52 -20.82
N LYS A 67 2.77 27.52 -20.22
CA LYS A 67 2.88 28.93 -20.60
C LYS A 67 4.00 29.67 -19.87
N GLU A 68 4.13 29.43 -18.58
CA GLU A 68 5.03 30.18 -17.68
C GLU A 68 6.37 29.46 -17.46
N GLY A 69 6.46 28.15 -17.73
CA GLY A 69 7.65 27.34 -17.49
C GLY A 69 8.03 27.26 -16.00
N ASN A 70 9.33 27.20 -15.72
CA ASN A 70 9.85 27.09 -14.36
C ASN A 70 9.58 28.31 -13.47
N GLU A 71 9.31 29.48 -14.07
CA GLU A 71 8.89 30.69 -13.34
C GLU A 71 7.57 30.50 -12.58
N PHE A 72 6.71 29.60 -13.05
CA PHE A 72 5.51 29.23 -12.31
C PHE A 72 5.88 28.59 -10.97
N PHE A 73 6.80 27.62 -10.97
CA PHE A 73 7.21 26.91 -9.76
C PHE A 73 7.99 27.78 -8.79
N SER A 74 8.81 28.72 -9.27
CA SER A 74 9.60 29.61 -8.39
C SER A 74 8.73 30.51 -7.50
N ARG A 75 7.46 30.71 -7.87
CA ARG A 75 6.49 31.54 -7.14
C ARG A 75 5.60 30.74 -6.20
N ILE A 76 5.66 29.41 -6.24
CA ILE A 76 4.84 28.56 -5.37
C ILE A 76 5.51 28.42 -4.01
N VAL A 77 4.81 28.87 -2.98
CA VAL A 77 5.11 28.57 -1.58
C VAL A 77 4.08 27.56 -1.09
N THR A 78 4.53 26.40 -0.64
CA THR A 78 3.65 25.38 -0.03
C THR A 78 3.98 25.20 1.45
N GLY A 79 3.00 24.75 2.21
CA GLY A 79 3.16 24.35 3.61
C GLY A 79 2.09 23.32 3.95
N ASP A 80 2.41 22.40 4.85
CA ASP A 80 1.48 21.44 5.42
C ASP A 80 1.88 21.18 6.88
N GLU A 81 0.91 20.78 7.69
CA GLU A 81 1.13 20.46 9.09
C GLU A 81 1.24 18.95 9.24
N THR A 82 2.36 18.47 9.80
CA THR A 82 2.56 17.06 10.12
C THR A 82 2.64 16.90 11.63
N TRP A 83 1.85 15.97 12.17
CA TRP A 83 1.94 15.60 13.58
C TRP A 83 3.27 14.90 13.85
N VAL A 84 4.05 15.41 14.80
CA VAL A 84 5.28 14.78 15.28
C VAL A 84 4.99 14.10 16.61
N HIS A 85 5.10 12.78 16.64
CA HIS A 85 4.94 12.01 17.87
C HIS A 85 6.23 12.04 18.70
N HIS A 86 6.11 12.26 20.01
CA HIS A 86 7.25 12.24 20.94
C HIS A 86 7.88 10.85 21.10
N TYR A 87 7.13 9.78 20.79
CA TYR A 87 7.59 8.41 20.88
C TYR A 87 7.12 7.61 19.66
N GLU A 88 8.07 7.04 18.92
CA GLU A 88 7.79 6.08 17.86
C GLU A 88 7.95 4.66 18.44
N ALA A 89 6.85 3.91 18.47
CA ALA A 89 6.91 2.53 18.94
C ALA A 89 7.73 1.67 17.97
N GLU A 90 8.68 0.89 18.50
CA GLU A 90 9.46 -0.04 17.69
C GLU A 90 8.54 -1.01 16.92
N SER A 91 8.79 -1.14 15.62
CA SER A 91 8.08 -2.10 14.78
C SER A 91 8.34 -3.54 15.23
N LYS A 92 7.44 -4.46 14.87
CA LYS A 92 7.62 -5.90 15.16
C LYS A 92 8.97 -6.42 14.67
N ARG A 93 9.48 -5.92 13.53
CA ARG A 93 10.78 -6.28 12.96
C ARG A 93 11.94 -5.79 13.83
N GLN A 94 11.87 -4.55 14.33
CA GLN A 94 12.88 -3.99 15.23
C GLN A 94 12.92 -4.74 16.58
N ARG A 95 11.76 -5.20 17.05
CA ARG A 95 11.61 -5.95 18.31
C ARG A 95 11.97 -7.45 18.21
N MET A 96 12.45 -7.91 17.05
CA MET A 96 12.84 -9.31 16.89
C MET A 96 14.10 -9.59 17.71
N ALA A 97 13.98 -10.48 18.69
CA ALA A 97 15.07 -10.93 19.53
C ALA A 97 15.29 -12.44 19.38
N TRP A 98 16.54 -12.86 19.43
CA TRP A 98 16.91 -14.28 19.46
C TRP A 98 16.40 -14.94 20.74
N LYS A 99 15.85 -16.15 20.62
CA LYS A 99 15.33 -16.93 21.74
C LYS A 99 16.01 -18.29 21.82
N GLN A 100 16.27 -18.74 23.04
CA GLN A 100 16.73 -20.10 23.30
C GLN A 100 15.58 -21.09 23.11
N PRO A 101 15.84 -22.30 22.58
CA PRO A 101 14.84 -23.36 22.50
C PRO A 101 14.21 -23.63 23.88
N GLY A 102 12.87 -23.70 23.95
CA GLY A 102 12.14 -23.96 25.20
C GLY A 102 11.81 -22.74 26.06
N SER A 103 12.21 -21.52 25.66
CA SER A 103 11.83 -20.30 26.38
C SER A 103 10.34 -19.94 26.18
N PRO A 104 9.65 -19.46 27.25
CA PRO A 104 8.24 -19.08 27.16
C PRO A 104 8.03 -17.90 26.20
N ALA A 105 6.86 -17.85 25.57
CA ALA A 105 6.48 -16.75 24.67
C ALA A 105 6.38 -15.44 25.48
N THR A 106 7.35 -14.56 25.33
CA THR A 106 7.28 -13.19 25.83
C THR A 106 6.14 -12.45 25.13
N ASN A 107 5.03 -12.24 25.85
CA ASN A 107 3.98 -11.30 25.45
C ASN A 107 4.54 -9.88 25.60
N SER A 108 5.25 -9.41 24.58
CA SER A 108 5.76 -8.04 24.55
C SER A 108 4.63 -7.07 24.19
N ARG A 109 3.69 -6.87 25.13
CA ARG A 109 2.74 -5.75 25.05
C ARG A 109 3.56 -4.49 24.73
N LEU A 110 3.09 -3.71 23.76
CA LEU A 110 3.58 -2.35 23.53
C LEU A 110 3.36 -1.59 24.83
N SER A 111 4.41 -1.42 25.64
CA SER A 111 4.37 -0.52 26.77
C SER A 111 4.42 0.88 26.19
N LEU A 112 3.25 1.54 26.12
CA LEU A 112 3.21 2.98 25.98
C LEU A 112 3.96 3.58 27.19
N PRO A 113 4.79 4.61 27.00
CA PRO A 113 5.34 5.34 28.14
C PRO A 113 4.17 5.80 29.02
N ARG A 114 4.24 5.52 30.33
CA ARG A 114 3.28 6.07 31.29
C ARG A 114 3.37 7.60 31.19
N GLU A 115 2.27 8.24 30.81
CA GLU A 115 2.13 9.69 30.91
C GLU A 115 2.41 10.11 32.37
N ARG A 116 3.21 11.16 32.55
CA ARG A 116 3.48 11.77 33.86
C ARG A 116 2.40 12.78 34.20
#